data_AF-A0A1D6P7B2-F1
#
_entry.id   AF-A0A1D6P7B2-F1
#
_cell.length_a   1.000
_cell.length_b   1.000
_cell.length_c   1.000
_cell.angle_alpha   90.00
_cell.angle_beta   90.00
_cell.angle_gamma   90.00
#
_symmetry.space_group_name_H-M   'P 1'
#
loop_
_entity.id
_entity.type
_entity.pdbx_description
1 polymer ?
#
loop_
_entity_poly.entity_id
_entity_poly.type
_entity_poly.pdbx_seq_one_letter_code
_entity_poly.pdbx_strand_id
1 'polypeptide(L)'
;MGSLVNNIMVVGAVLAALVAGGSCGPPKVPPGPNITTNYNGKWLTARATWYGQPNGAGAPDNGGACGIKNVNLPPYSGMTACGKKVIAKDVIPANWRPDAVYTSNVQFY
;
A
#
# COMPACT_ATOMS: atom_id res chain seq x y z
N MET A 1 -20.03 8.20 -43.71
CA MET A 1 -18.80 8.83 -43.17
C MET A 1 -18.90 9.27 -41.70
N GLY A 2 -20.05 9.14 -41.00
CA GLY A 2 -20.18 9.64 -39.61
C GLY A 2 -19.80 8.66 -38.47
N SER A 3 -19.87 7.34 -38.70
CA SER A 3 -19.62 6.33 -37.63
C SER A 3 -18.14 6.16 -37.27
N LEU A 4 -17.25 6.17 -38.28
CA LEU A 4 -15.79 6.05 -38.07
C LEU A 4 -15.21 7.24 -37.29
N VAL A 5 -15.72 8.45 -37.55
CA VAL A 5 -15.24 9.67 -36.87
C VAL A 5 -15.64 9.66 -35.39
N ASN A 6 -16.86 9.24 -35.07
CA ASN A 6 -17.30 9.09 -33.68
C ASN A 6 -16.45 8.07 -32.89
N ASN A 7 -16.13 6.93 -33.50
CA ASN A 7 -15.32 5.90 -32.83
C ASN A 7 -13.89 6.38 -32.55
N ILE A 8 -13.28 7.13 -33.48
CA ILE A 8 -11.95 7.72 -33.29
C ILE A 8 -11.97 8.75 -32.14
N MET A 9 -13.03 9.56 -32.04
CA MET A 9 -13.17 10.54 -30.96
C MET A 9 -13.36 9.86 -29.59
N VAL A 10 -14.10 8.76 -29.53
CA VAL A 10 -14.27 7.96 -28.30
C VAL A 10 -12.95 7.32 -27.87
N VAL A 11 -12.21 6.71 -28.81
CA VAL A 11 -10.90 6.12 -28.51
C VAL A 11 -9.90 7.19 -28.06
N GLY A 12 -9.89 8.36 -28.72
CA GLY A 12 -9.06 9.50 -28.32
C GLY A 12 -9.39 10.01 -26.91
N ALA A 13 -10.68 10.11 -26.57
CA ALA A 13 -11.12 10.54 -25.24
C ALA A 13 -10.75 9.52 -24.14
N VAL A 14 -10.90 8.22 -24.42
CA VAL A 14 -10.49 7.15 -23.49
C VAL A 14 -8.97 7.16 -23.29
N LEU A 15 -8.20 7.26 -24.37
CA LEU A 15 -6.73 7.31 -24.29
C LEU A 15 -6.25 8.55 -23.51
N ALA A 16 -6.87 9.71 -23.74
CA ALA A 16 -6.57 10.94 -22.99
C ALA A 16 -6.92 10.81 -21.50
N ALA A 17 -8.04 10.16 -21.17
CA ALA A 17 -8.41 9.89 -19.78
C ALA A 17 -7.44 8.92 -19.08
N LEU A 18 -6.90 7.93 -19.80
CA LEU A 18 -5.86 7.03 -19.29
C LEU A 18 -4.51 7.74 -19.06
N VAL A 19 -4.14 8.69 -19.94
CA VAL A 19 -2.86 9.42 -19.84
C VAL A 19 -2.92 10.54 -18.78
N ALA A 20 -4.07 11.21 -18.65
CA ALA A 20 -4.28 12.25 -17.64
C ALA A 20 -4.65 11.66 -16.25
N GLY A 21 -5.06 10.39 -16.22
CA GLY A 21 -5.46 9.67 -15.02
C GLY A 21 -4.27 9.28 -14.14
N GLY A 22 -3.84 10.20 -13.27
CA GLY A 22 -3.28 9.83 -11.97
C GLY A 22 -1.76 9.85 -11.86
N SER A 23 -1.13 11.01 -12.07
CA SER A 23 0.16 11.28 -11.44
C SER A 23 -0.07 12.01 -10.12
N CYS A 24 -0.17 11.23 -9.03
CA CYS A 24 -0.07 11.78 -7.68
C CYS A 24 1.35 12.34 -7.52
N GLY A 25 1.47 13.66 -7.34
CA GLY A 25 2.76 14.28 -7.01
C GLY A 25 3.38 13.67 -5.74
N PRO A 26 4.71 13.76 -5.57
CA PRO A 26 5.37 13.22 -4.39
C PRO A 26 4.78 13.83 -3.12
N PRO A 27 4.67 13.05 -2.02
CA PRO A 27 4.05 13.52 -0.79
C PRO A 27 4.76 14.76 -0.26
N LYS A 28 3.98 15.82 0.06
CA LYS A 28 4.50 17.11 0.54
C LYS A 28 5.17 17.04 1.92
N VAL A 29 4.91 15.96 2.67
CA VAL A 29 5.59 15.66 3.94
C VAL A 29 6.62 14.54 3.71
N PRO A 30 7.92 14.78 4.00
CA PRO A 30 8.92 13.74 3.91
C PRO A 30 8.54 12.54 4.79
N PRO A 31 8.73 11.29 4.31
CA PRO A 31 8.60 10.12 5.16
C PRO A 31 9.54 10.21 6.36
N GLY A 32 9.08 9.71 7.52
CA GLY A 32 9.93 9.54 8.68
C GLY A 32 11.05 8.51 8.43
N PRO A 33 11.87 8.23 9.46
CA PRO A 33 12.91 7.22 9.37
C PRO A 33 12.37 5.87 8.88
N ASN A 34 13.11 5.21 7.98
CA ASN A 34 12.77 3.84 7.59
C ASN A 34 12.97 2.91 8.79
N ILE A 35 11.93 2.15 9.11
CA ILE A 35 11.98 1.11 10.14
C ILE A 35 12.60 -0.14 9.52
N THR A 36 13.66 -0.64 10.15
CA THR A 36 14.34 -1.88 9.77
C THR A 36 14.05 -2.97 10.80
N THR A 37 14.66 -4.14 10.64
CA THR A 37 14.52 -5.29 11.55
C THR A 37 15.16 -5.12 12.93
N ASN A 38 15.56 -3.90 13.30
CA ASN A 38 16.18 -3.60 14.58
C ASN A 38 15.12 -3.29 15.66
N TYR A 39 14.89 -4.26 16.55
CA TYR A 39 13.97 -4.15 17.68
C TYR A 39 14.65 -3.53 18.92
N ASN A 40 15.14 -2.28 18.80
CA ASN A 40 15.89 -1.61 19.87
C ASN A 40 15.06 -1.17 21.09
N GLY A 41 13.74 -1.41 21.08
CA GLY A 41 12.82 -1.06 22.17
C GLY A 41 12.66 0.45 22.44
N LYS A 42 13.15 1.32 21.55
CA LYS A 42 13.05 2.77 21.72
C LYS A 42 11.74 3.29 21.13
N TRP A 43 11.08 4.17 21.87
CA TRP A 43 9.90 4.87 21.39
C TRP A 43 10.23 5.84 20.26
N LEU A 44 9.37 5.88 19.23
CA LEU A 44 9.41 6.83 18.13
C LEU A 44 8.10 7.64 18.10
N THR A 45 8.17 8.88 17.65
CA THR A 45 6.98 9.74 17.50
C THR A 45 6.26 9.45 16.19
N ALA A 46 4.93 9.26 16.24
CA ALA A 46 4.08 9.09 15.08
C ALA A 46 2.73 9.82 15.27
N ARG A 47 1.99 10.05 14.17
CA ARG A 47 0.61 10.56 14.21
C ARG A 47 -0.35 9.42 13.82
N ALA A 48 -1.37 9.20 14.65
CA ALA A 48 -2.38 8.17 14.42
C ALA A 48 -3.75 8.78 14.08
N THR A 49 -4.47 8.08 13.21
CA THR A 49 -5.89 8.32 12.87
C THR A 49 -6.56 6.96 12.68
N TRP A 50 -7.88 6.89 12.77
CA TRP A 50 -8.64 5.67 12.53
C TRP A 50 -9.56 5.83 11.32
N TYR A 51 -10.04 4.70 10.79
CA TYR A 51 -10.98 4.65 9.67
C TYR A 51 -11.91 3.46 9.83
N GLY A 52 -13.03 3.46 9.10
CA GLY A 52 -14.00 2.37 9.15
C GLY A 52 -15.03 2.51 10.28
N GLN A 53 -15.59 1.37 10.69
CA GLN A 53 -16.55 1.33 11.79
C GLN A 53 -15.86 1.54 13.15
N PRO A 54 -16.51 2.22 14.12
CA PRO A 54 -15.91 2.50 15.45
C PRO A 54 -15.43 1.26 16.21
N ASN A 55 -16.09 0.11 16.00
CA ASN A 55 -15.74 -1.17 16.60
C ASN A 55 -15.32 -2.21 15.53
N GLY A 56 -14.91 -1.76 14.35
CA GLY A 56 -14.50 -2.62 13.24
C GLY A 56 -12.98 -2.73 13.09
N ALA A 57 -12.54 -3.59 12.18
CA ALA A 57 -11.12 -3.85 11.89
C ALA A 57 -10.55 -2.91 10.80
N GLY A 58 -11.05 -1.68 10.74
CA GLY A 58 -10.70 -0.71 9.69
C GLY A 58 -11.46 -0.92 8.38
N ALA A 59 -11.02 -1.86 7.54
CA ALA A 59 -11.60 -2.01 6.20
C ALA A 59 -13.04 -2.59 6.26
N PRO A 60 -14.00 -2.07 5.47
CA PRO A 60 -15.39 -2.55 5.50
C PRO A 60 -15.54 -4.04 5.18
N ASP A 61 -14.61 -4.61 4.42
CA ASP A 61 -14.56 -6.02 4.03
C ASP A 61 -13.72 -6.89 4.99
N ASN A 62 -13.32 -6.35 6.14
CA ASN A 62 -12.41 -6.98 7.10
C ASN A 62 -11.12 -7.53 6.45
N GLY A 63 -10.58 -6.80 5.48
CA GLY A 63 -9.31 -7.10 4.82
C GLY A 63 -8.35 -5.90 4.75
N GLY A 64 -7.57 -5.84 3.68
CA GLY A 64 -6.69 -4.69 3.40
C GLY A 64 -5.77 -4.94 2.20
N ALA A 65 -4.90 -3.96 1.93
CA ALA A 65 -3.96 -4.00 0.80
C ALA A 65 -2.96 -5.17 0.85
N CYS A 66 -2.73 -5.74 2.04
CA CYS A 66 -1.86 -6.92 2.21
C CYS A 66 -2.53 -8.23 1.79
N GLY A 67 -3.81 -8.23 1.40
CA GLY A 67 -4.53 -9.42 0.93
C GLY A 67 -5.04 -10.36 2.02
N ILE A 68 -4.76 -10.08 3.30
CA ILE A 68 -5.29 -10.85 4.43
C ILE A 68 -6.77 -10.50 4.63
N LYS A 69 -7.60 -11.51 4.91
CA LYS A 69 -9.05 -11.38 5.16
C LYS A 69 -9.40 -11.85 6.57
N ASN A 70 -10.64 -11.59 6.98
CA ASN A 70 -11.19 -11.95 8.30
C ASN A 70 -10.35 -11.37 9.45
N VAL A 71 -9.82 -10.16 9.29
CA VAL A 71 -8.97 -9.53 10.31
C VAL A 71 -9.75 -9.13 11.56
N ASN A 72 -11.08 -9.20 11.53
CA ASN A 72 -11.95 -9.06 12.67
C ASN A 72 -12.01 -10.32 13.56
N LEU A 73 -11.57 -11.48 13.08
CA LEU A 73 -11.56 -12.74 13.82
C LEU A 73 -10.18 -13.00 14.46
N PRO A 74 -10.10 -13.87 15.48
CA PRO A 74 -8.81 -14.34 16.00
C PRO A 74 -7.94 -14.94 14.89
N PRO A 75 -6.61 -14.74 14.93
CA PRO A 75 -5.85 -14.09 16.01
C PRO A 75 -5.85 -12.55 15.98
N TYR A 76 -6.25 -11.94 14.86
CA TYR A 76 -6.14 -10.49 14.65
C TYR A 76 -7.13 -9.70 15.50
N SER A 77 -8.35 -10.22 15.66
CA SER A 77 -9.40 -9.69 16.55
C SER A 77 -9.64 -8.18 16.40
N GLY A 78 -9.50 -7.64 15.18
CA GLY A 78 -9.66 -6.22 14.89
C GLY A 78 -8.48 -5.33 15.27
N MET A 79 -7.38 -5.89 15.78
CA MET A 79 -6.15 -5.16 16.12
C MET A 79 -5.30 -4.88 14.87
N THR A 80 -5.89 -4.22 13.88
CA THR A 80 -5.27 -3.87 12.61
C THR A 80 -5.01 -2.37 12.51
N ALA A 81 -3.94 -2.00 11.82
CA ALA A 81 -3.56 -0.62 11.55
C ALA A 81 -3.00 -0.47 10.13
N CYS A 82 -2.89 0.78 9.67
CA CYS A 82 -2.25 1.13 8.39
C CYS A 82 -1.02 2.01 8.63
N GLY A 83 0.10 1.65 8.00
CA GLY A 83 1.33 2.45 7.99
C GLY A 83 1.55 3.18 6.66
N LYS A 84 2.38 4.23 6.68
CA LYS A 84 2.94 4.79 5.43
C LYS A 84 3.94 3.81 4.81
N LYS A 85 4.22 4.00 3.51
CA LYS A 85 5.15 3.17 2.74
C LYS A 85 6.48 2.99 3.49
N VAL A 86 6.77 1.75 3.85
CA VAL A 86 8.06 1.33 4.41
C VAL A 86 8.88 0.76 3.26
N ILE A 87 10.13 1.19 3.12
CA ILE A 87 11.05 0.63 2.12
C ILE A 87 11.88 -0.45 2.82
N ALA A 88 11.70 -1.70 2.42
CA ALA A 88 12.60 -2.78 2.77
C ALA A 88 13.87 -2.64 1.95
N LYS A 89 14.95 -2.18 2.59
CA LYS A 89 16.27 -2.13 1.95
C LYS A 89 16.90 -3.52 1.99
N ASP A 90 17.70 -3.83 0.97
CA ASP A 90 18.58 -5.00 0.94
C ASP A 90 17.85 -6.35 1.08
N VAL A 91 16.58 -6.41 0.65
CA VAL A 91 15.82 -7.67 0.58
C VAL A 91 16.49 -8.65 -0.39
N ILE A 92 17.05 -8.12 -1.48
CA ILE A 92 17.80 -8.89 -2.47
C ILE A 92 19.30 -8.74 -2.15
N PRO A 93 19.99 -9.80 -1.72
CA PRO A 93 21.41 -9.72 -1.41
C PRO A 93 22.25 -9.69 -2.70
N ALA A 94 23.49 -9.23 -2.59
CA ALA A 94 24.42 -9.12 -3.73
C ALA A 94 24.68 -10.45 -4.46
N ASN A 95 24.51 -11.57 -3.77
CA ASN A 95 24.67 -12.94 -4.30
C ASN A 95 23.32 -13.62 -4.59
N TRP A 96 22.34 -12.85 -5.05
CA TRP A 96 21.02 -13.34 -5.41
C TRP A 96 21.07 -14.57 -6.33
N ARG A 97 20.18 -15.52 -6.09
CA ARG A 97 19.98 -16.69 -6.93
C ARG A 97 18.61 -16.63 -7.62
N PRO A 98 18.52 -17.02 -8.90
CA PRO A 98 17.24 -17.25 -9.53
C PRO A 98 16.42 -18.27 -8.74
N ASP A 99 15.10 -18.05 -8.72
CA ASP A 99 14.10 -18.89 -8.03
C ASP A 99 14.21 -18.98 -6.51
N ALA A 100 14.99 -18.11 -5.87
CA ALA A 100 15.05 -18.01 -4.41
C ALA A 100 14.06 -16.96 -3.86
N VAL A 101 13.33 -17.33 -2.81
CA VAL A 101 12.45 -16.42 -2.07
C VAL A 101 13.26 -15.68 -1.01
N TYR A 102 13.32 -14.35 -1.12
CA TYR A 102 13.93 -13.48 -0.11
C TYR A 102 12.84 -12.78 0.69
N THR A 103 12.71 -13.11 1.96
CA THR A 103 11.68 -12.52 2.82
C THR A 103 12.16 -11.21 3.43
N SER A 104 11.42 -10.14 3.21
CA SER A 104 11.60 -8.90 3.96
C SER A 104 10.79 -8.96 5.25
N ASN A 105 11.43 -8.80 6.40
CA ASN A 105 10.73 -8.68 7.69
C ASN A 105 10.17 -7.25 7.86
N VAL A 106 9.40 -6.76 6.88
CA VAL A 106 8.64 -5.52 7.02
C VAL A 106 7.42 -5.82 7.89
N GLN A 107 7.51 -5.45 9.16
CA GLN A 107 6.37 -5.55 10.06
C GLN A 107 5.63 -4.21 10.05
N PHE A 108 4.34 -4.26 9.69
CA PHE A 108 3.41 -3.17 9.90
C PHE A 108 3.06 -3.17 11.39
N TYR A 109 3.54 -2.16 12.12
CA TYR A 109 3.00 -1.83 13.43
C TYR A 109 2.01 -0.69 13.28
#